data_AF-A0A1F7FYC7-F1
#
_entry.id   AF-A0A1F7FYC7-F1
#
_cell.length_a   1.000
_cell.length_b   1.000
_cell.length_c   1.000
_cell.angle_alpha   90.00
_cell.angle_beta   90.00
_cell.angle_gamma   90.00
#
_symmetry.space_group_name_H-M   'P 1'
#
loop_
_entity.id
_entity.type
_entity.pdbx_description
1 polymer ?
#
loop_
_entity_poly.entity_id
_entity_poly.type
_entity_poly.pdbx_seq_one_letter_code
_entity_poly.pdbx_strand_id
1 'polypeptide(L)'
;MFSRPVDAPPPYAAPAPISEPIPPAPPRQPVAPKPPMTPIPPAAPVQPAWPDKPIAVPPAKETALPELPPAPPPRPSLPGMPNFAKSRAADLYVKLCSDNVDEQRAGSRDIAFILGEDQMLLLNKAVTMADESIRINAVKILSRKKTPDAKAHLEKLTSDHNETVRSLAEKALVMLK
;
A
#
# COMPACT_ATOMS: atom_id res chain seq x y z
N MET A 1 67.63 -21.38 -8.40
CA MET A 1 67.51 -20.23 -7.47
C MET A 1 66.55 -19.24 -8.06
N PHE A 2 65.30 -19.18 -7.60
CA PHE A 2 64.43 -18.01 -7.76
C PHE A 2 63.49 -17.94 -6.57
N SER A 3 63.85 -17.10 -5.60
CA SER A 3 63.06 -16.80 -4.42
C SER A 3 61.88 -15.91 -4.81
N ARG A 4 60.66 -16.28 -4.43
CA ARG A 4 59.49 -15.40 -4.51
C ARG A 4 59.64 -14.30 -3.46
N PRO A 5 59.41 -13.01 -3.79
CA PRO A 5 59.41 -11.96 -2.79
C PRO A 5 58.22 -12.14 -1.85
N VAL A 6 58.49 -12.00 -0.54
CA VAL A 6 57.48 -11.92 0.51
C VAL A 6 56.68 -10.63 0.30
N ASP A 7 55.37 -10.77 0.16
CA ASP A 7 54.42 -9.66 0.11
C ASP A 7 54.38 -9.01 1.50
N ALA A 8 54.81 -7.75 1.59
CA ALA A 8 54.77 -7.00 2.84
C ALA A 8 53.31 -6.69 3.20
N PRO A 9 52.90 -6.83 4.47
CA PRO A 9 51.54 -6.47 4.87
C PRO A 9 51.31 -4.96 4.66
N PRO A 10 50.09 -4.54 4.27
CA PRO A 10 49.79 -3.14 4.02
C PRO A 10 50.00 -2.31 5.30
N PRO A 11 50.44 -1.04 5.18
CA PRO A 11 50.61 -0.17 6.33
C PRO A 11 49.26 0.05 7.02
N TYR A 12 49.27 -0.09 8.34
CA TYR A 12 48.15 0.18 9.24
C TYR A 12 47.45 1.49 8.83
N ALA A 13 46.19 1.38 8.40
CA ALA A 13 45.34 2.56 8.22
C ALA A 13 45.15 3.21 9.59
N ALA A 14 45.53 4.49 9.70
CA ALA A 14 45.31 5.27 10.90
C ALA A 14 43.81 5.31 11.25
N PRO A 15 43.42 5.24 12.52
CA PRO A 15 42.03 5.40 12.91
C PRO A 15 41.53 6.80 12.53
N ALA A 16 40.33 6.85 11.95
CA ALA A 16 39.67 8.10 11.56
C ALA A 16 39.57 9.07 12.75
N PRO A 17 39.68 10.39 12.52
CA PRO A 17 39.50 11.38 13.58
C PRO A 17 38.09 11.27 14.14
N ILE A 18 38.02 11.11 15.46
CA ILE A 18 36.80 11.08 16.27
C ILE A 18 36.01 12.36 15.94
N SER A 19 34.83 12.20 15.34
CA SER A 19 33.92 13.32 15.10
C SER A 19 33.56 13.96 16.43
N GLU A 20 33.76 15.27 16.52
CA GLU A 20 33.38 16.10 17.67
C GLU A 20 31.91 15.86 18.07
N PRO A 21 31.58 15.97 19.36
CA PRO A 21 30.20 15.83 19.82
C PRO A 21 29.34 16.95 19.25
N ILE A 22 28.28 16.56 18.52
CA ILE A 22 27.25 17.45 18.01
C ILE A 22 26.63 18.20 19.20
N PRO A 23 26.55 19.55 19.20
CA PRO A 23 25.89 20.27 20.27
C PRO A 23 24.41 19.89 20.36
N PRO A 24 23.82 19.81 21.57
CA PRO A 24 22.42 19.45 21.73
C PRO A 24 21.52 20.47 21.03
N ALA A 25 20.53 19.96 20.29
CA ALA A 25 19.52 20.77 19.63
C ALA A 25 18.75 21.62 20.67
N PRO A 26 18.35 22.86 20.33
CA PRO A 26 17.54 23.69 21.22
C PRO A 26 16.19 23.02 21.51
N PRO A 27 15.63 23.21 22.71
CA PRO A 27 14.34 22.65 23.08
C PRO A 27 13.25 23.17 22.14
N ARG A 28 12.46 22.25 21.57
CA ARG A 28 11.28 22.59 20.78
C ARG A 28 10.31 23.36 21.68
N GLN A 29 9.99 24.60 21.30
CA GLN A 29 8.93 25.34 21.98
C GLN A 29 7.60 24.58 21.84
N PRO A 30 6.79 24.46 22.91
CA PRO A 30 5.46 23.88 22.80
C PRO A 30 4.60 24.77 21.92
N VAL A 31 4.09 24.18 20.83
CA VAL A 31 3.08 24.81 19.97
C VAL A 31 1.83 24.99 20.82
N ALA A 32 1.37 26.23 20.95
CA ALA A 32 0.15 26.56 21.68
C ALA A 32 -1.05 25.74 21.15
N PRO A 33 -1.93 25.22 22.04
CA PRO A 33 -3.12 24.51 21.61
C PRO A 33 -4.06 25.47 20.86
N LYS A 34 -4.55 25.03 19.70
CA LYS A 34 -5.60 25.73 18.96
C LYS A 34 -6.87 25.81 19.83
N PRO A 35 -7.63 26.92 19.81
CA PRO A 35 -8.87 27.02 20.56
C PRO A 35 -9.89 25.97 20.07
N PRO A 36 -10.72 25.42 20.98
CA PRO A 36 -11.74 24.45 20.62
C PRO A 36 -12.81 25.10 19.74
N MET A 37 -13.12 24.45 18.62
CA MET A 37 -14.29 24.78 17.81
C MET A 37 -15.55 24.50 18.63
N THR A 38 -16.47 25.46 18.64
CA THR A 38 -17.77 25.35 19.28
C THR A 38 -18.60 24.21 18.67
N PRO A 39 -19.36 23.44 19.47
CA PRO A 39 -20.25 22.42 18.95
C PRO A 39 -21.44 23.06 18.22
N ILE A 40 -21.69 22.59 17.00
CA ILE A 40 -22.89 22.90 16.22
C ILE A 40 -24.06 22.17 16.91
N PRO A 41 -25.18 22.84 17.24
CA PRO A 41 -26.32 22.19 17.87
C PRO A 41 -26.95 21.14 16.93
N PRO A 42 -27.47 20.02 17.44
CA PRO A 42 -28.16 19.03 16.62
C PRO A 42 -29.47 19.62 16.10
N ALA A 43 -29.65 19.61 14.78
CA ALA A 43 -30.93 19.92 14.17
C ALA A 43 -31.97 18.87 14.59
N ALA A 44 -33.11 19.34 15.09
CA ALA A 44 -34.22 18.50 15.54
C ALA A 44 -34.78 17.62 14.40
N PRO A 45 -35.29 16.41 14.71
CA PRO A 45 -35.91 15.55 13.71
C PRO A 45 -37.26 16.13 13.27
N VAL A 46 -37.40 16.44 11.99
CA VAL A 46 -38.68 16.79 11.38
C VAL A 46 -39.50 15.52 11.23
N GLN A 47 -40.58 15.39 12.02
CA GLN A 47 -41.53 14.29 11.89
C GLN A 47 -42.46 14.54 10.69
N PRO A 48 -42.67 13.57 9.78
CA PRO A 48 -43.68 13.72 8.73
C PRO A 48 -45.07 13.51 9.33
N ALA A 49 -45.90 14.55 9.28
CA ALA A 49 -47.32 14.46 9.56
C ALA A 49 -48.03 13.75 8.40
N TRP A 50 -48.72 12.64 8.68
CA TRP A 50 -49.56 11.94 7.71
C TRP A 50 -50.97 12.53 7.76
N PRO A 51 -51.56 12.99 6.65
CA PRO A 51 -52.98 13.27 6.60
C PRO A 51 -53.77 11.98 6.33
N ASP A 52 -54.74 11.75 7.21
CA ASP A 52 -55.76 10.71 7.20
C ASP A 52 -56.80 10.98 6.08
N LYS A 53 -56.71 10.27 4.95
CA LYS A 53 -57.84 9.91 4.05
C LYS A 53 -57.43 9.03 2.85
N PRO A 54 -58.32 8.14 2.38
CA PRO A 54 -57.96 7.04 1.49
C PRO A 54 -57.98 7.47 0.02
N ILE A 55 -56.82 7.43 -0.64
CA ILE A 55 -56.72 7.54 -2.09
C ILE A 55 -56.51 6.14 -2.66
N ALA A 56 -57.42 5.77 -3.56
CA ALA A 56 -57.49 4.49 -4.23
C ALA A 56 -56.13 4.05 -4.79
N VAL A 57 -55.76 2.80 -4.51
CA VAL A 57 -54.61 2.10 -5.09
C VAL A 57 -54.79 1.91 -6.60
N PRO A 58 -53.89 2.44 -7.45
CA PRO A 58 -53.64 1.89 -8.77
C PRO A 58 -52.63 0.73 -8.65
N PRO A 59 -52.65 -0.23 -9.58
CA PRO A 59 -51.91 -1.48 -9.45
C PRO A 59 -50.40 -1.26 -9.52
N ALA A 60 -49.68 -2.13 -8.79
CA ALA A 60 -48.24 -2.16 -8.60
C ALA A 60 -47.44 -1.82 -9.87
N LYS A 61 -46.70 -0.71 -9.82
CA LYS A 61 -45.46 -0.56 -10.59
C LYS A 61 -44.31 -0.79 -9.64
N GLU A 62 -43.68 -1.94 -9.83
CA GLU A 62 -42.36 -2.33 -9.35
C GLU A 62 -41.48 -1.11 -9.13
N THR A 63 -41.23 -0.81 -7.85
CA THR A 63 -40.44 0.34 -7.42
C THR A 63 -38.98 0.07 -7.80
N ALA A 64 -38.58 0.58 -8.96
CA ALA A 64 -37.18 0.65 -9.36
C ALA A 64 -36.38 1.32 -8.22
N LEU A 65 -35.29 0.68 -7.83
CA LEU A 65 -34.30 1.27 -6.93
C LEU A 65 -33.91 2.68 -7.41
N PRO A 66 -33.69 3.66 -6.52
CA PRO A 66 -33.15 4.94 -6.91
C PRO A 66 -31.80 4.71 -7.63
N GLU A 67 -31.74 5.18 -8.88
CA GLU A 67 -30.60 5.04 -9.77
C GLU A 67 -29.36 5.63 -9.09
N LEU A 68 -28.32 4.81 -8.89
CA LEU A 68 -27.03 5.30 -8.42
C LEU A 68 -26.56 6.43 -9.36
N PRO A 69 -25.92 7.49 -8.83
CA PRO A 69 -25.34 8.52 -9.69
C PRO A 69 -24.44 7.85 -10.74
N PRO A 70 -24.46 8.33 -12.00
CA PRO A 70 -23.69 7.73 -13.06
C PRO A 70 -22.24 7.63 -12.62
N ALA A 71 -21.67 6.43 -12.73
CA ALA A 71 -20.29 6.17 -12.37
C ALA A 71 -19.40 7.25 -13.03
N PRO A 72 -18.42 7.82 -12.30
CA PRO A 72 -17.50 8.78 -12.90
C PRO A 72 -16.90 8.18 -14.17
N PRO A 73 -16.71 8.98 -15.24
CA PRO A 73 -16.21 8.46 -16.49
C PRO A 73 -14.89 7.69 -16.22
N PRO A 74 -14.73 6.48 -16.79
CA PRO A 74 -13.51 5.73 -16.62
C PRO A 74 -12.36 6.63 -17.08
N ARG A 75 -11.40 6.89 -16.18
CA ARG A 75 -10.17 7.58 -16.59
C ARG A 75 -9.55 6.77 -17.72
N PRO A 76 -8.90 7.42 -18.70
CA PRO A 76 -8.19 6.72 -19.76
C PRO A 76 -7.27 5.69 -19.12
N SER A 77 -7.65 4.42 -19.23
CA SER A 77 -6.88 3.31 -18.69
C SER A 77 -5.75 3.07 -19.67
N LEU A 78 -4.51 2.97 -19.17
CA LEU A 78 -3.41 2.55 -20.03
C LEU A 78 -3.79 1.20 -20.69
N PRO A 79 -3.45 0.96 -21.96
CA PRO A 79 -3.72 -0.32 -22.60
C PRO A 79 -3.17 -1.48 -21.74
N GLY A 80 -4.04 -2.41 -21.34
CA GLY A 80 -3.68 -3.54 -20.48
C GLY A 80 -3.66 -3.25 -18.97
N MET A 81 -4.08 -2.05 -18.53
CA MET A 81 -4.20 -1.71 -17.12
C MET A 81 -5.43 -2.37 -16.49
N PRO A 82 -5.30 -3.02 -15.31
CA PRO A 82 -6.43 -3.55 -14.57
C PRO A 82 -7.47 -2.47 -14.26
N ASN A 83 -8.75 -2.86 -14.21
CA ASN A 83 -9.80 -1.95 -13.80
C ASN A 83 -9.76 -1.78 -12.28
N PHE A 84 -9.29 -0.62 -11.80
CA PHE A 84 -9.23 -0.29 -10.38
C PHE A 84 -10.47 0.46 -9.93
N ALA A 85 -11.03 0.08 -8.79
CA ALA A 85 -12.15 0.83 -8.20
C ALA A 85 -11.67 2.17 -7.63
N LYS A 86 -10.45 2.22 -7.09
CA LYS A 86 -9.86 3.43 -6.49
C LYS A 86 -8.88 4.10 -7.45
N SER A 87 -9.07 5.40 -7.69
CA SER A 87 -8.10 6.22 -8.43
C SER A 87 -6.68 6.10 -7.87
N ARG A 88 -6.53 6.09 -6.54
CA ARG A 88 -5.21 5.95 -5.92
C ARG A 88 -4.54 4.63 -6.28
N ALA A 89 -5.30 3.54 -6.39
CA ALA A 89 -4.72 2.25 -6.79
C ALA A 89 -4.26 2.30 -8.25
N ALA A 90 -5.02 2.93 -9.13
CA ALA A 90 -4.59 3.19 -10.51
C ALA A 90 -3.27 3.98 -10.55
N ASP A 91 -3.15 5.07 -9.79
CA ASP A 91 -1.93 5.88 -9.73
C ASP A 91 -0.71 5.06 -9.24
N LEU A 92 -0.91 4.18 -8.23
CA LEU A 92 0.16 3.29 -7.77
C LEU A 92 0.55 2.26 -8.82
N TYR A 93 -0.41 1.73 -9.58
CA TYR A 93 -0.12 0.79 -10.66
C TYR A 93 0.70 1.45 -11.78
N VAL A 94 0.40 2.70 -12.12
CA VAL A 94 1.22 3.48 -13.07
C VAL A 94 2.65 3.60 -12.56
N LYS A 95 2.86 3.94 -11.28
CA LYS A 95 4.20 3.99 -10.67
C LYS A 95 4.93 2.65 -10.74
N LEU A 96 4.23 1.54 -10.47
CA LEU A 96 4.80 0.19 -10.59
C LEU A 96 5.16 -0.19 -12.04
N CYS A 97 4.55 0.46 -13.03
CA CYS A 97 4.85 0.25 -14.45
C CYS A 97 5.81 1.31 -15.02
N SER A 98 6.25 2.27 -14.20
CA SER A 98 7.23 3.28 -14.62
C SER A 98 8.58 2.63 -14.94
N ASP A 99 9.38 3.25 -15.80
CA ASP A 99 10.76 2.82 -16.07
C ASP A 99 11.72 3.24 -14.93
N ASN A 100 11.26 4.11 -14.02
CA ASN A 100 12.05 4.59 -12.89
C ASN A 100 11.90 3.68 -11.66
N VAL A 101 13.00 3.06 -11.24
CA VAL A 101 13.03 2.14 -10.09
C VAL A 101 12.61 2.82 -8.78
N ASP A 102 12.96 4.08 -8.55
CA ASP A 102 12.58 4.82 -7.34
C ASP A 102 11.07 5.07 -7.30
N GLU A 103 10.45 5.37 -8.45
CA GLU A 103 8.99 5.49 -8.56
C GLU A 103 8.29 4.15 -8.31
N GLN A 104 8.81 3.05 -8.88
CA GLN A 104 8.28 1.70 -8.62
C GLN A 104 8.36 1.36 -7.12
N ARG A 105 9.49 1.65 -6.47
CA ARG A 105 9.67 1.44 -5.02
C ARG A 105 8.74 2.32 -4.19
N ALA A 106 8.55 3.59 -4.57
CA ALA A 106 7.59 4.48 -3.95
C ALA A 106 6.16 3.93 -4.08
N GLY A 107 5.78 3.50 -5.28
CA GLY A 107 4.49 2.86 -5.55
C GLY A 107 4.27 1.63 -4.69
N SER A 108 5.28 0.76 -4.58
CA SER A 108 5.24 -0.45 -3.76
C SER A 108 5.00 -0.15 -2.28
N ARG A 109 5.73 0.80 -1.70
CA ARG A 109 5.56 1.19 -0.28
C ARG A 109 4.13 1.61 0.04
N ASP A 110 3.47 2.27 -0.91
CA ASP A 110 2.12 2.80 -0.73
C ASP A 110 1.01 1.75 -0.88
N ILE A 111 1.30 0.55 -1.42
CA ILE A 111 0.30 -0.54 -1.60
C ILE A 111 -0.36 -0.90 -0.26
N ALA A 112 0.38 -0.81 0.85
CA ALA A 112 -0.12 -1.13 2.19
C ALA A 112 -1.33 -0.27 2.62
N PHE A 113 -1.51 0.91 2.00
CA PHE A 113 -2.63 1.82 2.30
C PHE A 113 -3.85 1.60 1.39
N ILE A 114 -3.73 0.78 0.36
CA ILE A 114 -4.86 0.35 -0.45
C ILE A 114 -5.47 -0.88 0.21
N LEU A 115 -6.80 -0.90 0.39
CA LEU A 115 -7.51 -2.03 0.99
C LEU A 115 -8.41 -2.72 -0.05
N GLY A 116 -8.75 -3.98 0.18
CA GLY A 116 -9.69 -4.74 -0.66
C GLY A 116 -9.06 -5.31 -1.93
N GLU A 117 -9.87 -5.50 -2.97
CA GLU A 117 -9.49 -6.17 -4.22
C GLU A 117 -8.40 -5.42 -4.99
N ASP A 118 -8.46 -4.08 -5.04
CA ASP A 118 -7.44 -3.24 -5.65
C ASP A 118 -6.03 -3.51 -5.07
N GLN A 119 -5.95 -3.84 -3.77
CA GLN A 119 -4.67 -4.18 -3.14
C GLN A 119 -4.11 -5.48 -3.73
N MET A 120 -4.95 -6.49 -3.98
CA MET A 120 -4.51 -7.74 -4.60
C MET A 120 -4.09 -7.53 -6.04
N LEU A 121 -4.80 -6.72 -6.83
CA LEU A 121 -4.39 -6.39 -8.20
C LEU A 121 -2.99 -5.75 -8.24
N LEU A 122 -2.70 -4.84 -7.30
CA LEU A 122 -1.37 -4.24 -7.16
C LEU A 122 -0.31 -5.26 -6.74
N LEU A 123 -0.64 -6.14 -5.79
CA LEU A 123 0.27 -7.19 -5.34
C LEU A 123 0.58 -8.19 -6.46
N ASN A 124 -0.39 -8.54 -7.30
CA ASN A 124 -0.20 -9.42 -8.46
C ASN A 124 0.86 -8.88 -9.42
N LYS A 125 0.89 -7.55 -9.61
CA LYS A 125 1.98 -6.91 -10.33
C LYS A 125 3.28 -6.94 -9.53
N ALA A 126 3.24 -6.50 -8.27
CA ALA A 126 4.42 -6.34 -7.42
C ALA A 126 5.24 -7.63 -7.27
N VAL A 127 4.60 -8.80 -7.12
CA VAL A 127 5.28 -10.10 -6.99
C VAL A 127 6.02 -10.55 -8.26
N THR A 128 5.79 -9.90 -9.39
CA THR A 128 6.47 -10.19 -10.67
C THR A 128 7.56 -9.17 -11.02
N MET A 129 7.75 -8.14 -10.18
CA MET A 129 8.71 -7.09 -10.43
C MET A 129 10.15 -7.61 -10.33
N ALA A 130 11.05 -7.05 -11.12
CA ALA A 130 12.46 -7.43 -11.12
C ALA A 130 13.16 -7.05 -9.80
N ASP A 131 12.80 -5.91 -9.22
CA ASP A 131 13.34 -5.43 -7.95
C ASP A 131 12.85 -6.28 -6.77
N GLU A 132 13.80 -6.90 -6.07
CA GLU A 132 13.54 -7.76 -4.92
C GLU A 132 12.98 -6.99 -3.72
N SER A 133 13.30 -5.70 -3.55
CA SER A 133 12.77 -4.88 -2.46
C SER A 133 11.25 -4.69 -2.62
N ILE A 134 10.78 -4.57 -3.86
CA ILE A 134 9.35 -4.53 -4.17
C ILE A 134 8.69 -5.87 -3.85
N ARG A 135 9.30 -7.00 -4.25
CA ARG A 135 8.77 -8.34 -3.96
C ARG A 135 8.77 -8.64 -2.46
N ILE A 136 9.82 -8.26 -1.72
CA ILE A 136 9.90 -8.36 -0.26
C ILE A 136 8.75 -7.60 0.40
N ASN A 137 8.48 -6.37 -0.06
CA ASN A 137 7.37 -5.59 0.47
C ASN A 137 6.02 -6.25 0.18
N ALA A 138 5.83 -6.81 -1.03
CA ALA A 138 4.63 -7.57 -1.36
C ALA A 138 4.45 -8.78 -0.43
N VAL A 139 5.50 -9.57 -0.15
CA VAL A 139 5.45 -10.68 0.80
C VAL A 139 5.01 -10.21 2.19
N LYS A 140 5.53 -9.07 2.66
CA LYS A 140 5.17 -8.50 3.98
C LYS A 140 3.72 -8.05 4.09
N ILE A 141 3.09 -7.67 2.97
CA ILE A 141 1.67 -7.31 2.92
C ILE A 141 0.84 -8.60 2.84
N LEU A 142 1.21 -9.52 1.94
CA LEU A 142 0.57 -10.82 1.76
C LEU A 142 0.55 -11.66 3.05
N SER A 143 1.63 -11.64 3.84
CA SER A 143 1.74 -12.40 5.10
C SER A 143 0.73 -12.00 6.17
N ARG A 144 0.08 -10.84 6.03
CA ARG A 144 -0.96 -10.35 6.95
C ARG A 144 -2.36 -10.68 6.45
N LYS A 145 -2.49 -11.24 5.25
CA LYS A 145 -3.78 -11.54 4.62
C LYS A 145 -4.08 -13.03 4.69
N LYS A 146 -5.17 -13.39 5.36
CA LYS A 146 -5.67 -14.77 5.46
C LYS A 146 -6.62 -15.13 4.31
N THR A 147 -6.19 -14.83 3.09
CA THR A 147 -6.98 -15.12 1.86
C THR A 147 -6.29 -16.21 1.04
N PRO A 148 -7.04 -17.15 0.42
CA PRO A 148 -6.46 -18.23 -0.39
C PRO A 148 -5.52 -17.72 -1.49
N ASP A 149 -5.92 -16.63 -2.15
CA ASP A 149 -5.14 -16.00 -3.22
C ASP A 149 -3.78 -15.50 -2.70
N ALA A 150 -3.76 -14.85 -1.52
CA ALA A 150 -2.52 -14.42 -0.89
C ALA A 150 -1.60 -15.60 -0.53
N LYS A 151 -2.17 -16.71 -0.07
CA LYS A 151 -1.43 -17.94 0.19
C LYS A 151 -0.81 -18.51 -1.08
N ALA A 152 -1.55 -18.55 -2.19
CA ALA A 152 -1.05 -19.02 -3.48
C ALA A 152 0.12 -18.17 -3.99
N HIS A 153 0.04 -16.84 -3.82
CA HIS A 153 1.17 -15.95 -4.14
C HIS A 153 2.40 -16.21 -3.26
N LEU A 154 2.21 -16.41 -1.96
CA LEU A 154 3.30 -16.77 -1.05
C LEU A 154 3.92 -18.13 -1.42
N GLU A 155 3.10 -19.13 -1.73
CA GLU A 155 3.55 -20.45 -2.20
C GLU A 155 4.43 -20.32 -3.46
N LYS A 156 4.02 -19.51 -4.44
CA LYS A 156 4.84 -19.25 -5.62
C LYS A 156 6.18 -18.57 -5.27
N LEU A 157 6.18 -17.64 -4.32
CA LEU A 157 7.39 -16.89 -3.92
C LEU A 157 8.39 -17.73 -3.12
N THR A 158 8.03 -18.92 -2.64
CA THR A 158 8.99 -19.87 -2.05
C THR A 158 10.03 -20.37 -3.06
N SER A 159 9.75 -20.23 -4.36
CA SER A 159 10.67 -20.57 -5.46
C SER A 159 11.26 -19.33 -6.15
N ASP A 160 11.22 -18.16 -5.51
CA ASP A 160 11.81 -16.93 -6.05
C ASP A 160 13.34 -17.05 -6.24
N HIS A 161 13.90 -16.35 -7.21
CA HIS A 161 15.35 -16.37 -7.45
C HIS A 161 16.13 -15.69 -6.32
N ASN A 162 15.51 -14.77 -5.58
CA ASN A 162 16.12 -14.10 -4.44
C ASN A 162 15.87 -14.90 -3.15
N GLU A 163 16.94 -15.27 -2.45
CA GLU A 163 16.87 -16.04 -1.21
C GLU A 163 16.09 -15.33 -0.09
N THR A 164 16.21 -14.00 0.02
CA THR A 164 15.50 -13.23 1.05
C THR A 164 13.99 -13.29 0.81
N VAL A 165 13.56 -13.16 -0.44
CA VAL A 165 12.13 -13.29 -0.81
C VAL A 165 11.61 -14.68 -0.47
N ARG A 166 12.36 -15.74 -0.82
CA ARG A 166 11.99 -17.13 -0.50
C ARG A 166 11.83 -17.36 1.00
N SER A 167 12.85 -17.01 1.78
CA SER A 167 12.86 -17.20 3.23
C SER A 167 11.70 -16.46 3.91
N LEU A 168 11.39 -15.24 3.47
CA LEU A 168 10.24 -14.49 3.98
C LEU A 168 8.91 -15.13 3.61
N ALA A 169 8.78 -15.66 2.38
CA ALA A 169 7.55 -16.30 1.92
C ALA A 169 7.27 -17.60 2.68
N GLU A 170 8.29 -18.44 2.88
CA GLU A 170 8.19 -19.67 3.68
C GLU A 170 7.79 -19.35 5.12
N LYS A 171 8.44 -18.36 5.74
CA LYS A 171 8.10 -17.91 7.08
C LYS A 171 6.66 -17.39 7.15
N ALA A 172 6.22 -16.63 6.15
CA ALA A 172 4.85 -16.12 6.08
C ALA A 172 3.82 -17.25 6.00
N LEU A 173 4.08 -18.29 5.22
CA LEU A 173 3.20 -19.46 5.11
C LEU A 173 3.08 -20.23 6.43
N VAL A 174 4.17 -20.36 7.18
CA VAL A 174 4.15 -20.97 8.52
C VAL A 174 3.28 -20.16 9.48
N MET A 175 3.30 -18.82 9.36
CA MET A 175 2.52 -17.90 10.19
C MET A 175 1.04 -17.76 9.79
N LEU A 176 0.66 -18.22 8.58
CA LEU A 176 -0.71 -18.08 8.07
C LEU A 176 -1.69 -19.16 8.58
N LYS A 177 -1.23 -20.05 9.46
CA LYS A 177 -2.00 -21.15 10.07
C LYS A 177 -3.12 -20.67 10.99
#